data_AF-A0A7S0P0T2-F1
#
_entry.id   AF-A0A7S0P0T2-F1
#
_cell.length_a   1.000
_cell.length_b   1.000
_cell.length_c   1.000
_cell.angle_alpha   90.00
_cell.angle_beta   90.00
_cell.angle_gamma   90.00
#
_symmetry.space_group_name_H-M   'P 1'
#
loop_
_entity.id
_entity.type
_entity.pdbx_description
1 polymer ?
#
loop_
_entity_poly.entity_id
_entity_poly.type
_entity_poly.pdbx_seq_one_letter_code
_entity_poly.pdbx_strand_id
1 'polypeptide(L)'
;GRVVLMSGTAFGLVGSGMPHPDGVPANFRLKQEATLAFKNLYRRSSGGGLGNMQGERAYRDYFDDLEQDLECWLAFFDERDNYEHAEHTCGILGTLATIYRQRGALEDCKRVLDMEREVLTRYKRASVGACAAQVHCCDGLEYKYHIILFNYCLQTERYGLCVEIYRELLAHEIKYDFDFEQSQFSFMITAILGKKPSAGVLRRLTDQEIMRMVEAPLQRAQRSGADPLAAITGRAAVMLHSCAYCQRQEGAVREFKQCATCRSVHYCGRECQKRDWKAHKKVGICRHVWHQSISRTRAAMPS
;
A
#
# COMPACT_ATOMS: atom_id res chain seq x y z
N GLY A 1 13.45 27.34 -9.35
CA GLY A 1 14.41 26.27 -9.60
C GLY A 1 14.51 25.94 -11.07
N ARG A 2 15.41 25.01 -11.43
CA ARG A 2 15.40 24.37 -12.75
C ARG A 2 14.36 23.26 -12.75
N VAL A 3 13.52 23.23 -13.79
CA VAL A 3 12.49 22.21 -13.97
C VAL A 3 13.13 20.89 -14.41
N VAL A 4 12.88 19.81 -13.69
CA VAL A 4 13.16 18.45 -14.19
C VAL A 4 11.97 18.00 -15.04
N LEU A 5 11.97 18.36 -16.33
CA LEU A 5 10.90 17.97 -17.25
C LEU A 5 10.95 16.45 -17.50
N MET A 6 9.88 15.73 -17.18
CA MET A 6 9.77 14.29 -17.51
C MET A 6 9.89 14.05 -19.03
N SER A 7 9.45 15.00 -19.87
CA SER A 7 9.47 14.92 -21.34
C SER A 7 10.84 15.17 -21.98
N GLY A 8 11.80 15.78 -21.26
CA GLY A 8 13.18 15.96 -21.73
C GLY A 8 14.04 14.69 -21.63
N THR A 9 13.44 13.58 -21.19
CA THR A 9 14.13 12.35 -20.89
C THR A 9 13.43 11.20 -21.60
N ALA A 10 13.77 10.97 -22.87
CA ALA A 10 13.19 9.86 -23.63
C ALA A 10 13.39 8.48 -22.96
N PHE A 11 14.28 8.37 -21.96
CA PHE A 11 14.34 7.26 -21.00
C PHE A 11 14.68 7.66 -19.55
N GLY A 12 14.45 8.91 -19.13
CA GLY A 12 14.42 9.29 -17.71
C GLY A 12 15.72 9.30 -16.91
N LEU A 13 16.58 8.31 -17.10
CA LEU A 13 17.58 7.94 -16.12
C LEU A 13 18.64 9.02 -16.05
N VAL A 14 18.82 9.58 -14.85
CA VAL A 14 20.19 9.93 -14.44
C VAL A 14 20.90 8.57 -14.39
N GLY A 15 21.53 8.20 -15.51
CA GLY A 15 22.21 6.92 -15.63
C GLY A 15 23.28 6.83 -14.55
N SER A 16 23.56 5.62 -14.06
CA SER A 16 24.65 5.42 -13.11
C SER A 16 25.95 6.03 -13.68
N GLY A 17 26.45 7.09 -13.05
CA GLY A 17 27.67 7.79 -13.46
C GLY A 17 27.50 9.10 -14.25
N MET A 18 26.27 9.56 -14.50
CA MET A 18 26.03 10.90 -15.06
C MET A 18 25.89 11.94 -13.93
N PRO A 19 26.43 13.16 -14.08
CA PRO A 19 26.25 14.21 -13.09
C PRO A 19 24.75 14.56 -12.96
N HIS A 20 24.28 14.61 -11.71
CA HIS A 20 22.92 15.07 -11.41
C HIS A 20 22.86 16.58 -11.57
N PRO A 21 21.78 17.15 -12.15
CA PRO A 21 21.56 18.59 -12.09
C PRO A 21 21.52 19.08 -10.64
N ASP A 22 22.01 20.30 -10.40
CA ASP A 22 21.94 20.92 -9.07
C ASP A 22 20.50 20.91 -8.54
N GLY A 23 20.33 20.49 -7.28
CA GLY A 23 19.03 20.39 -6.61
C GLY A 23 18.26 19.09 -6.84
N VAL A 24 18.79 18.15 -7.63
CA VAL A 24 18.21 16.80 -7.76
C VAL A 24 18.83 15.87 -6.72
N PRO A 25 18.03 15.13 -5.93
CA PRO A 25 18.54 14.16 -4.96
C PRO A 25 19.50 13.13 -5.58
N ALA A 26 20.54 12.75 -4.85
CA ALA A 26 21.62 11.89 -5.38
C ALA A 26 21.09 10.52 -5.85
N ASN A 27 20.13 9.95 -5.12
CA ASN A 27 19.55 8.65 -5.44
C ASN A 27 18.23 8.74 -6.20
N PHE A 28 18.04 9.79 -7.03
CA PHE A 28 16.83 9.99 -7.82
C PHE A 28 16.41 8.77 -8.68
N ARG A 29 17.36 7.91 -9.02
CA ARG A 29 17.11 6.64 -9.69
C ARG A 29 16.13 5.74 -8.90
N LEU A 30 16.21 5.68 -7.58
CA LEU A 30 15.30 4.87 -6.76
C LEU A 30 13.86 5.34 -6.92
N LYS A 31 13.63 6.66 -6.94
CA LYS A 31 12.31 7.24 -7.25
C LYS A 31 11.81 6.80 -8.62
N GLN A 32 12.69 6.74 -9.63
CA GLN A 32 12.31 6.31 -10.99
C GLN A 32 11.96 4.83 -11.03
N GLU A 33 12.74 3.97 -10.39
CA GLU A 33 12.46 2.53 -10.26
C GLU A 33 11.12 2.29 -9.54
N ALA A 34 10.88 3.00 -8.43
CA ALA A 34 9.61 2.98 -7.71
C ALA A 34 8.44 3.49 -8.59
N THR A 35 8.64 4.58 -9.35
CA THR A 35 7.62 5.11 -10.28
C THR A 35 7.29 4.10 -11.38
N LEU A 36 8.29 3.43 -11.96
CA LEU A 36 8.10 2.40 -12.98
C LEU A 36 7.34 1.20 -12.42
N ALA A 37 7.72 0.73 -11.22
CA ALA A 37 7.00 -0.32 -10.52
C ALA A 37 5.54 0.07 -10.25
N PHE A 38 5.30 1.32 -9.83
CA PHE A 38 3.97 1.89 -9.59
C PHE A 38 3.11 2.03 -10.87
N LYS A 39 3.68 2.49 -11.99
CA LYS A 39 2.95 2.60 -13.26
C LYS A 39 2.58 1.23 -13.85
N ASN A 40 3.44 0.23 -13.66
CA ASN A 40 3.16 -1.14 -14.09
C ASN A 40 1.98 -1.78 -13.32
N LEU A 41 1.58 -1.24 -12.17
CA LEU A 41 0.37 -1.64 -11.43
C LEU A 41 -0.89 -1.45 -12.25
N TYR A 42 -1.06 -0.23 -12.76
CA TYR A 42 -2.28 0.19 -13.43
C TYR A 42 -2.51 -0.56 -14.74
N ARG A 43 -1.42 -0.98 -15.41
CA ARG A 43 -1.52 -1.73 -16.67
C ARG A 43 -1.96 -3.19 -16.49
N ARG A 44 -1.75 -3.80 -15.31
CA ARG A 44 -2.01 -5.24 -15.08
C ARG A 44 -3.25 -5.52 -14.24
N SER A 45 -3.87 -4.49 -13.68
CA SER A 45 -4.95 -4.66 -12.71
C SER A 45 -6.30 -4.79 -13.40
N SER A 46 -6.65 -6.01 -13.84
CA SER A 46 -8.01 -6.39 -14.25
C SER A 46 -8.81 -7.09 -13.13
N GLY A 47 -8.49 -6.86 -11.84
CA GLY A 47 -9.44 -7.20 -10.75
C GLY A 47 -8.92 -7.85 -9.47
N GLY A 48 -7.72 -7.53 -8.97
CA GLY A 48 -7.24 -8.04 -7.67
C GLY A 48 -6.89 -6.93 -6.70
N GLY A 49 -7.76 -6.67 -5.71
CA GLY A 49 -7.70 -5.58 -4.71
C GLY A 49 -6.56 -5.63 -3.70
N LEU A 50 -5.38 -6.12 -4.07
CA LEU A 50 -4.17 -6.05 -3.27
C LEU A 50 -3.17 -5.23 -4.06
N GLY A 51 -2.85 -4.03 -3.56
CA GLY A 51 -1.76 -3.21 -4.11
C GLY A 51 -0.57 -4.12 -4.39
N ASN A 52 -0.10 -4.13 -5.65
CA ASN A 52 0.79 -5.18 -6.12
C ASN A 52 2.07 -5.20 -5.27
N MET A 53 2.23 -6.27 -4.52
CA MET A 53 3.38 -6.50 -3.68
C MET A 53 4.67 -6.65 -4.49
N GLN A 54 4.59 -6.85 -5.81
CA GLN A 54 5.78 -6.94 -6.69
C GLN A 54 6.61 -5.65 -6.72
N GLY A 55 6.00 -4.48 -6.47
CA GLY A 55 6.71 -3.19 -6.46
C GLY A 55 7.28 -2.81 -5.09
N GLU A 56 6.91 -3.54 -4.03
CA GLU A 56 7.17 -3.15 -2.64
C GLU A 56 8.64 -2.91 -2.35
N ARG A 57 9.53 -3.78 -2.83
CA ARG A 57 10.98 -3.62 -2.63
C ARG A 57 11.45 -2.26 -3.16
N ALA A 58 11.06 -1.90 -4.37
CA ALA A 58 11.42 -0.60 -4.95
C ALA A 58 10.79 0.57 -4.17
N TYR A 59 9.58 0.41 -3.64
CA TYR A 59 8.94 1.43 -2.81
C TYR A 59 9.68 1.61 -1.48
N ARG A 60 10.08 0.51 -0.83
CA ARG A 60 10.85 0.51 0.41
C ARG A 60 12.24 1.10 0.20
N ASP A 61 12.97 0.65 -0.81
CA ASP A 61 14.32 1.17 -1.10
C ASP A 61 14.27 2.69 -1.37
N TYR A 62 13.23 3.17 -2.07
CA TYR A 62 13.01 4.61 -2.23
C TYR A 62 12.58 5.32 -0.94
N PHE A 63 11.73 4.72 -0.12
CA PHE A 63 11.33 5.28 1.17
C PHE A 63 12.50 5.42 2.15
N ASP A 64 13.36 4.40 2.23
CA ASP A 64 14.55 4.44 3.08
C ASP A 64 15.49 5.58 2.64
N ASP A 65 15.58 5.84 1.33
CA ASP A 65 16.32 6.99 0.78
C ASP A 65 15.68 8.35 1.09
N LEU A 66 14.34 8.44 1.06
CA LEU A 66 13.61 9.63 1.49
C LEU A 66 13.90 9.97 2.96
N GLU A 67 14.00 8.96 3.83
CA GLU A 67 14.34 9.19 5.24
C GLU A 67 15.81 9.56 5.43
N GLN A 68 16.71 8.94 4.66
CA GLN A 68 18.15 9.20 4.76
C GLN A 68 18.51 10.62 4.30
N ASP A 69 17.85 11.15 3.26
CA ASP A 69 18.13 12.47 2.67
C ASP A 69 16.89 13.37 2.66
N LEU A 70 16.20 13.43 3.81
CA LEU A 70 14.90 14.08 3.94
C LEU A 70 14.91 15.54 3.50
N GLU A 71 15.89 16.32 3.94
CA GLU A 71 15.94 17.76 3.63
C GLU A 71 16.10 18.00 2.13
N CYS A 72 16.97 17.23 1.44
CA CYS A 72 17.15 17.35 0.00
C CYS A 72 15.88 17.00 -0.76
N TRP A 73 15.22 15.90 -0.40
CA TRP A 73 13.97 15.47 -1.03
C TRP A 73 12.83 16.47 -0.81
N LEU A 74 12.67 16.98 0.41
CA LEU A 74 11.64 17.97 0.71
C LEU A 74 11.89 19.29 -0.02
N ALA A 75 13.13 19.75 -0.09
CA ALA A 75 13.51 20.93 -0.89
C ALA A 75 13.23 20.72 -2.38
N PHE A 76 13.51 19.52 -2.91
CA PHE A 76 13.20 19.16 -4.28
C PHE A 76 11.69 19.21 -4.58
N PHE A 77 10.83 18.77 -3.64
CA PHE A 77 9.38 18.84 -3.78
C PHE A 77 8.78 20.24 -3.54
N ASP A 78 9.51 21.15 -2.88
CA ASP A 78 9.09 22.55 -2.69
C ASP A 78 9.16 23.37 -3.98
N GLU A 79 9.93 22.93 -4.98
CA GLU A 79 9.98 23.56 -6.30
C GLU A 79 8.69 23.30 -7.09
N ARG A 80 8.01 24.39 -7.49
CA ARG A 80 6.68 24.35 -8.13
C ARG A 80 6.63 23.43 -9.35
N ASP A 81 7.68 23.44 -10.15
CA ASP A 81 7.73 22.67 -11.39
C ASP A 81 8.01 21.17 -11.18
N ASN A 82 8.25 20.73 -9.94
CA ASN A 82 8.46 19.34 -9.57
C ASN A 82 7.18 18.67 -9.02
N TYR A 83 6.01 19.28 -9.19
CA TYR A 83 4.74 18.77 -8.64
C TYR A 83 4.42 17.34 -9.08
N GLU A 84 4.72 16.96 -10.33
CA GLU A 84 4.52 15.58 -10.82
C GLU A 84 5.35 14.57 -10.02
N HIS A 85 6.53 14.96 -9.52
CA HIS A 85 7.35 14.10 -8.68
C HIS A 85 6.75 13.93 -7.29
N ALA A 86 6.18 14.99 -6.72
CA ALA A 86 5.47 14.94 -5.46
C ALA A 86 4.20 14.07 -5.57
N GLU A 87 3.43 14.21 -6.66
CA GLU A 87 2.26 13.38 -6.96
C GLU A 87 2.61 11.88 -6.99
N HIS A 88 3.59 11.50 -7.81
CA HIS A 88 4.02 10.10 -7.92
C HIS A 88 4.52 9.56 -6.57
N THR A 89 5.23 10.39 -5.79
CA THR A 89 5.75 10.00 -4.48
C THR A 89 4.61 9.75 -3.50
N CYS A 90 3.59 10.61 -3.44
CA CYS A 90 2.39 10.37 -2.63
C CYS A 90 1.73 9.03 -3.01
N GLY A 91 1.53 8.76 -4.31
CA GLY A 91 0.96 7.48 -4.76
C GLY A 91 1.76 6.24 -4.37
N ILE A 92 3.10 6.32 -4.43
CA ILE A 92 4.01 5.25 -3.99
C ILE A 92 3.92 5.05 -2.48
N LEU A 93 4.00 6.13 -1.69
CA LEU A 93 3.96 6.07 -0.23
C LEU A 93 2.62 5.55 0.27
N GLY A 94 1.48 6.01 -0.27
CA GLY A 94 0.16 5.49 0.09
C GLY A 94 0.00 4.00 -0.24
N THR A 95 0.63 3.52 -1.33
CA THR A 95 0.66 2.09 -1.65
C THR A 95 1.51 1.31 -0.62
N LEU A 96 2.69 1.82 -0.27
CA LEU A 96 3.57 1.19 0.72
C LEU A 96 2.93 1.16 2.12
N ALA A 97 2.30 2.26 2.56
CA ALA A 97 1.57 2.36 3.81
C ALA A 97 0.43 1.33 3.85
N THR A 98 -0.33 1.18 2.76
CA THR A 98 -1.37 0.16 2.65
C THR A 98 -0.81 -1.25 2.82
N ILE A 99 0.34 -1.56 2.20
CA ILE A 99 1.00 -2.87 2.33
C ILE A 99 1.40 -3.11 3.79
N TYR A 100 2.09 -2.18 4.44
CA TYR A 100 2.52 -2.33 5.83
C TYR A 100 1.34 -2.46 6.79
N ARG A 101 0.30 -1.65 6.61
CA ARG A 101 -0.95 -1.76 7.37
C ARG A 101 -1.59 -3.14 7.24
N GLN A 102 -1.74 -3.65 6.02
CA GLN A 102 -2.36 -4.97 5.78
C GLN A 102 -1.57 -6.12 6.44
N ARG A 103 -0.26 -5.96 6.60
CA ARG A 103 0.62 -6.90 7.31
C ARG A 103 0.62 -6.78 8.82
N GLY A 104 0.06 -5.70 9.36
CA GLY A 104 0.21 -5.36 10.77
C GLY A 104 1.61 -4.85 11.13
N ALA A 105 2.41 -4.42 10.16
CA ALA A 105 3.65 -3.67 10.40
C ALA A 105 3.30 -2.21 10.69
N LEU A 106 2.62 -1.97 11.82
CA LEU A 106 1.96 -0.69 12.12
C LEU A 106 2.96 0.45 12.35
N GLU A 107 4.13 0.18 12.96
CA GLU A 107 5.18 1.18 13.13
C GLU A 107 5.76 1.66 11.79
N ASP A 108 6.07 0.73 10.88
CA ASP A 108 6.52 1.07 9.53
C ASP A 108 5.43 1.81 8.75
N CYS A 109 4.17 1.38 8.88
CA CYS A 109 3.02 2.09 8.29
C CYS A 109 2.96 3.54 8.77
N LYS A 110 3.13 3.79 10.08
CA LYS A 110 3.08 5.12 10.66
C LYS A 110 4.20 6.01 10.11
N ARG A 111 5.43 5.49 10.01
CA ARG A 111 6.56 6.22 9.43
C ARG A 111 6.31 6.62 7.97
N VAL A 112 5.77 5.70 7.17
CA VAL A 112 5.41 5.99 5.77
C VAL A 112 4.31 7.04 5.69
N LEU A 113 3.27 6.97 6.54
CA LEU A 113 2.19 7.96 6.58
C LEU A 113 2.70 9.35 6.99
N ASP A 114 3.64 9.44 7.93
CA ASP A 114 4.24 10.72 8.31
C ASP A 114 5.00 11.35 7.14
N MET A 115 5.79 10.54 6.42
CA MET A 115 6.48 11.00 5.20
C MET A 115 5.49 11.41 4.10
N GLU A 116 4.44 10.62 3.87
CA GLU A 116 3.40 10.93 2.89
C GLU A 116 2.72 12.27 3.20
N ARG A 117 2.43 12.56 4.48
CA ARG A 117 1.88 13.85 4.90
C ARG A 117 2.79 15.02 4.54
N GLU A 118 4.10 14.88 4.72
CA GLU A 118 5.09 15.93 4.40
C GLU A 118 5.18 16.20 2.89
N VAL A 119 5.18 15.13 2.07
CA VAL A 119 5.18 15.24 0.61
C VAL A 119 3.85 15.79 0.10
N LEU A 120 2.73 15.32 0.63
CA LEU A 120 1.39 15.78 0.26
C LEU A 120 1.19 17.27 0.59
N THR A 121 1.70 17.73 1.74
CA THR A 121 1.67 19.15 2.11
C THR A 121 2.42 20.01 1.09
N ARG A 122 3.54 19.54 0.56
CA ARG A 122 4.29 20.21 -0.52
C ARG A 122 3.52 20.15 -1.84
N TYR A 123 2.97 19.00 -2.19
CA TYR A 123 2.20 18.85 -3.42
C TYR A 123 0.98 19.78 -3.45
N LYS A 124 0.26 19.91 -2.32
CA LYS A 124 -0.83 20.88 -2.16
C LYS A 124 -0.37 22.31 -2.40
N ARG A 125 0.74 22.73 -1.80
CA ARG A 125 1.31 24.07 -2.00
C ARG A 125 1.65 24.31 -3.48
N ALA A 126 2.30 23.35 -4.13
CA ALA A 126 2.63 23.43 -5.56
C ALA A 126 1.38 23.45 -6.47
N SER A 127 0.26 22.91 -5.99
CA SER A 127 -1.02 22.86 -6.72
C SER A 127 -1.86 24.14 -6.58
N VAL A 128 -1.47 25.09 -5.73
CA VAL A 128 -2.16 26.39 -5.63
C VAL A 128 -2.02 27.15 -6.96
N GLY A 129 -3.17 27.50 -7.55
CA GLY A 129 -3.23 28.16 -8.86
C GLY A 129 -2.86 27.26 -10.04
N ALA A 130 -2.79 25.94 -9.85
CA ALA A 130 -2.63 24.97 -10.92
C ALA A 130 -3.93 24.75 -11.71
N CYS A 131 -3.87 23.93 -12.76
CA CYS A 131 -5.06 23.54 -13.51
C CYS A 131 -6.01 22.67 -12.65
N ALA A 132 -7.30 22.67 -13.00
CA ALA A 132 -8.31 21.90 -12.26
C ALA A 132 -8.00 20.40 -12.16
N ALA A 133 -7.36 19.82 -13.19
CA ALA A 133 -6.96 18.41 -13.19
C ALA A 133 -5.90 18.12 -12.11
N GLN A 134 -4.91 18.99 -11.95
CA GLN A 134 -3.88 18.84 -10.93
C GLN A 134 -4.47 19.01 -9.52
N VAL A 135 -5.32 20.02 -9.32
CA VAL A 135 -6.00 20.22 -8.02
C VAL A 135 -6.85 18.99 -7.67
N HIS A 136 -7.63 18.48 -8.62
CA HIS A 136 -8.42 17.26 -8.44
C HIS A 136 -7.53 16.04 -8.12
N CYS A 137 -6.38 15.90 -8.79
CA CYS A 137 -5.43 14.81 -8.50
C CYS A 137 -4.90 14.90 -7.06
N CYS A 138 -4.49 16.10 -6.63
CA CYS A 138 -4.02 16.37 -5.28
C CYS A 138 -5.10 16.04 -4.23
N ASP A 139 -6.32 16.51 -4.43
CA ASP A 139 -7.45 16.24 -3.52
C ASP A 139 -7.76 14.74 -3.46
N GLY A 140 -7.68 14.03 -4.58
CA GLY A 140 -7.89 12.58 -4.63
C GLY A 140 -6.79 11.78 -3.92
N LEU A 141 -5.54 12.25 -3.93
CA LEU A 141 -4.45 11.64 -3.16
C LEU A 141 -4.59 11.92 -1.66
N GLU A 142 -5.00 13.13 -1.27
CA GLU A 142 -5.34 13.44 0.12
C GLU A 142 -6.46 12.55 0.65
N TYR A 143 -7.52 12.36 -0.13
CA TYR A 143 -8.61 11.47 0.24
C TYR A 143 -8.13 10.04 0.51
N LYS A 144 -7.26 9.51 -0.36
CA LYS A 144 -6.65 8.18 -0.18
C LYS A 144 -5.77 8.11 1.06
N TYR A 145 -4.95 9.13 1.31
CA TYR A 145 -4.15 9.24 2.53
C TYR A 145 -5.05 9.17 3.78
N HIS A 146 -6.15 9.92 3.81
CA HIS A 146 -7.10 9.87 4.92
C HIS A 146 -7.79 8.51 5.08
N ILE A 147 -8.09 7.79 3.99
CA ILE A 147 -8.60 6.41 4.08
C ILE A 147 -7.57 5.49 4.75
N ILE A 148 -6.30 5.58 4.37
CA ILE A 148 -5.25 4.73 4.93
C ILE A 148 -5.03 5.08 6.40
N LEU A 149 -4.97 6.37 6.73
CA LEU A 149 -4.82 6.87 8.10
C LEU A 149 -6.01 6.48 8.99
N PHE A 150 -7.24 6.57 8.48
CA PHE A 150 -8.45 6.13 9.18
C PHE A 150 -8.37 4.64 9.52
N ASN A 151 -8.01 3.81 8.55
CA ASN A 151 -7.83 2.37 8.77
C ASN A 151 -6.69 2.06 9.74
N TYR A 152 -5.58 2.80 9.69
CA TYR A 152 -4.49 2.70 10.67
C TYR A 152 -4.97 3.05 12.09
N CYS A 153 -5.73 4.13 12.25
CA CYS A 153 -6.29 4.53 13.55
C CYS A 153 -7.28 3.49 14.08
N LEU A 154 -8.11 2.90 13.23
CA LEU A 154 -8.97 1.77 13.62
C LEU A 154 -8.14 0.57 14.13
N GLN A 155 -7.05 0.22 13.44
CA GLN A 155 -6.21 -0.93 13.82
C GLN A 155 -5.40 -0.70 15.10
N THR A 156 -5.15 0.56 15.45
CA THR A 156 -4.44 0.96 16.67
C THR A 156 -5.39 1.43 17.77
N GLU A 157 -6.70 1.21 17.59
CA GLU A 157 -7.76 1.58 18.55
C GLU A 157 -7.77 3.07 18.93
N ARG A 158 -7.30 3.94 18.03
CA ARG A 158 -7.24 5.41 18.22
C ARG A 158 -8.53 6.08 17.75
N TYR A 159 -9.67 5.64 18.27
CA TYR A 159 -11.00 6.06 17.78
C TYR A 159 -11.26 7.57 17.86
N GLY A 160 -10.66 8.27 18.83
CA GLY A 160 -10.77 9.74 18.91
C GLY A 160 -10.26 10.44 17.65
N LEU A 161 -9.15 9.98 17.08
CA LEU A 161 -8.60 10.52 15.83
C LEU A 161 -9.46 10.13 14.62
N CYS A 162 -10.14 8.99 14.67
CA CYS A 162 -11.03 8.56 13.59
C CYS A 162 -12.15 9.58 13.36
N VAL A 163 -12.64 10.28 14.39
CA VAL A 163 -13.71 11.28 14.25
C VAL A 163 -13.31 12.42 13.33
N GLU A 164 -12.15 13.02 13.56
CA GLU A 164 -11.63 14.12 12.74
C GLU A 164 -11.38 13.66 11.30
N ILE A 165 -10.71 12.52 11.12
CA ILE A 165 -10.43 11.96 9.80
C ILE A 165 -11.72 11.64 9.05
N TYR A 166 -12.74 11.10 9.73
CA TYR A 166 -14.03 10.79 9.13
C TYR A 166 -14.75 12.07 8.62
N ARG A 167 -14.60 13.20 9.32
CA ARG A 167 -15.12 14.49 8.83
C ARG A 167 -14.48 14.89 7.51
N GLU A 168 -13.16 14.76 7.40
CA GLU A 168 -12.43 15.07 6.16
C GLU A 168 -12.85 14.16 5.00
N LEU A 169 -13.03 12.87 5.28
CA LEU A 169 -13.53 11.90 4.30
C LEU A 169 -14.94 12.26 3.81
N LEU A 170 -15.85 12.59 4.73
CA LEU A 170 -17.20 13.06 4.39
C LEU A 170 -17.18 14.36 3.59
N ALA A 171 -16.32 15.31 3.98
CA ALA A 171 -16.18 16.59 3.29
C ALA A 171 -15.75 16.37 1.83
N HIS A 172 -14.81 15.46 1.61
CA HIS A 172 -14.34 15.11 0.27
C HIS A 172 -15.46 14.47 -0.58
N GLU A 173 -16.12 13.43 -0.08
CA GLU A 173 -17.20 12.76 -0.83
C GLU A 173 -18.35 13.71 -1.18
N ILE A 174 -18.72 14.61 -0.26
CA ILE A 174 -19.76 15.62 -0.49
C ILE A 174 -19.29 16.69 -1.49
N LYS A 175 -18.02 17.12 -1.42
CA LYS A 175 -17.44 18.11 -2.34
C LYS A 175 -17.50 17.64 -3.79
N TYR A 176 -17.24 16.35 -4.02
CA TYR A 176 -17.19 15.74 -5.34
C TYR A 176 -18.47 15.01 -5.76
N ASP A 177 -19.52 15.08 -4.94
CA ASP A 177 -20.83 14.45 -5.19
C ASP A 177 -20.71 12.96 -5.56
N PHE A 178 -19.95 12.21 -4.76
CA PHE A 178 -19.78 10.77 -4.99
C PHE A 178 -21.13 10.06 -4.98
N ASP A 179 -21.37 9.24 -6.00
CA ASP A 179 -22.54 8.38 -6.06
C ASP A 179 -22.49 7.25 -5.00
N PHE A 180 -23.53 6.44 -4.93
CA PHE A 180 -23.62 5.34 -3.97
C PHE A 180 -22.54 4.28 -4.14
N GLU A 181 -22.06 4.02 -5.37
CA GLU A 181 -21.03 3.01 -5.64
C GLU A 181 -19.64 3.53 -5.26
N GLN A 182 -19.42 4.83 -5.39
CA GLN A 182 -18.16 5.51 -5.08
C GLN A 182 -18.05 5.88 -3.58
N SER A 183 -19.17 6.16 -2.92
CA SER A 183 -19.20 6.57 -1.52
C SER A 183 -18.88 5.41 -0.57
N GLN A 184 -17.86 5.60 0.25
CA GLN A 184 -17.46 4.68 1.32
C GLN A 184 -17.90 5.18 2.70
N PHE A 185 -18.12 6.48 2.88
CA PHE A 185 -18.36 7.08 4.21
C PHE A 185 -19.69 7.81 4.32
N SER A 186 -20.13 8.52 3.27
CA SER A 186 -21.33 9.36 3.32
C SER A 186 -22.62 8.54 3.46
N PHE A 187 -22.67 7.33 2.91
CA PHE A 187 -23.83 6.45 3.05
C PHE A 187 -24.16 6.13 4.53
N MET A 188 -23.17 6.17 5.42
CA MET A 188 -23.35 5.94 6.85
C MET A 188 -24.19 7.04 7.52
N ILE A 189 -24.20 8.27 6.99
CA ILE A 189 -25.08 9.34 7.48
C ILE A 189 -26.55 8.90 7.30
N THR A 190 -26.89 8.35 6.13
CA THR A 190 -28.23 7.83 5.86
C THR A 190 -28.49 6.59 6.73
N ALA A 191 -27.57 5.63 6.74
CA ALA A 191 -27.77 4.34 7.38
C ALA A 191 -27.86 4.42 8.92
N ILE A 192 -27.07 5.30 9.55
CA ILE A 192 -26.96 5.39 11.02
C ILE A 192 -27.79 6.53 11.59
N LEU A 193 -27.92 7.65 10.87
CA LEU A 193 -28.58 8.86 11.37
C LEU A 193 -29.92 9.16 10.68
N GLY A 194 -30.26 8.46 9.59
CA GLY A 194 -31.50 8.71 8.83
C GLY A 194 -31.51 10.07 8.14
N LYS A 195 -30.35 10.68 7.90
CA LYS A 195 -30.20 12.01 7.29
C LYS A 195 -29.68 11.90 5.86
N LYS A 196 -30.12 12.79 4.96
CA LYS A 196 -29.53 12.88 3.61
C LYS A 196 -28.14 13.54 3.68
N PRO A 197 -27.07 12.94 3.14
CA PRO A 197 -25.74 13.54 3.10
C PRO A 197 -25.78 14.90 2.40
N SER A 198 -25.20 15.93 3.03
CA SER A 198 -25.06 17.27 2.47
C SER A 198 -24.04 18.08 3.27
N ALA A 199 -23.49 19.13 2.68
CA ALA A 199 -22.57 20.04 3.36
C ALA A 199 -23.20 20.68 4.61
N GLY A 200 -24.51 20.98 4.56
CA GLY A 200 -25.26 21.51 5.70
C GLY A 200 -25.40 20.49 6.83
N VAL A 201 -25.63 19.22 6.52
CA VAL A 201 -25.67 18.15 7.53
C VAL A 201 -24.30 17.95 8.14
N LEU A 202 -23.24 17.85 7.31
CA LEU A 202 -21.86 17.65 7.78
C LEU A 202 -21.44 18.71 8.81
N ARG A 203 -21.73 20.00 8.54
CA ARG A 203 -21.42 21.10 9.48
C ARG A 203 -22.12 21.00 10.84
N ARG A 204 -23.23 20.26 10.94
CA ARG A 204 -24.01 20.09 12.17
C ARG A 204 -23.78 18.77 12.88
N LEU A 205 -23.02 17.85 12.27
CA LEU A 205 -22.72 16.57 12.91
C LEU A 205 -21.89 16.81 14.17
N THR A 206 -22.32 16.22 15.28
CA THR A 206 -21.55 16.17 16.53
C THR A 206 -20.50 15.07 16.47
N ASP A 207 -19.47 15.16 17.31
CA ASP A 207 -18.44 14.11 17.39
C ASP A 207 -19.04 12.77 17.82
N GLN A 208 -20.07 12.78 18.66
CA GLN A 208 -20.78 11.58 19.08
C GLN A 208 -21.55 10.92 17.93
N GLU A 209 -22.18 11.70 17.04
CA GLU A 209 -22.83 11.16 15.84
C GLU A 209 -21.82 10.53 14.87
N ILE A 210 -20.65 11.14 14.72
CA ILE A 210 -19.58 10.58 13.90
C ILE A 210 -19.00 9.33 14.53
N MET A 211 -18.77 9.33 15.84
CA MET A 211 -18.28 8.15 16.55
C MET A 211 -19.23 6.96 16.35
N ARG A 212 -20.56 7.18 16.38
CA ARG A 212 -21.53 6.12 16.05
C ARG A 212 -21.35 5.55 14.64
N MET A 213 -20.98 6.37 13.66
CA MET A 213 -20.67 5.88 12.30
C MET A 213 -19.34 5.14 12.24
N VAL A 214 -18.32 5.59 12.97
CA VAL A 214 -17.02 4.91 13.09
C VAL A 214 -17.17 3.53 13.74
N GLU A 215 -17.97 3.43 14.80
CA GLU A 215 -18.15 2.19 15.58
C GLU A 215 -19.14 1.20 14.94
N ALA A 216 -20.10 1.68 14.14
CA ALA A 216 -21.17 0.84 13.59
C ALA A 216 -20.66 -0.39 12.82
N PRO A 217 -19.65 -0.29 11.93
CA PRO A 217 -19.07 -1.46 11.26
C PRO A 217 -18.41 -2.44 12.25
N LEU A 218 -17.76 -1.94 13.31
CA LEU A 218 -17.11 -2.77 14.33
C LEU A 218 -18.15 -3.59 15.10
N GLN A 219 -19.21 -2.92 15.56
CA GLN A 219 -20.32 -3.56 16.28
C GLN A 219 -21.05 -4.59 15.41
N ARG A 220 -21.21 -4.33 14.11
CA ARG A 220 -21.83 -5.28 13.17
C ARG A 220 -21.02 -6.56 13.05
N ALA A 221 -19.70 -6.45 12.88
CA ALA A 221 -18.83 -7.61 12.72
C ALA A 221 -18.74 -8.45 14.00
N GLN A 222 -18.73 -7.80 15.18
CA GLN A 222 -18.82 -8.49 16.47
C GLN A 222 -20.07 -9.38 16.57
N ARG A 223 -21.24 -8.87 16.14
CA ARG A 223 -22.50 -9.65 16.15
C ARG A 223 -22.49 -10.84 15.18
N SER A 224 -21.73 -10.76 14.08
CA SER A 224 -21.59 -11.86 13.14
C SER A 224 -20.47 -12.85 13.49
N GLY A 225 -19.75 -12.64 14.59
CA GLY A 225 -18.59 -13.45 14.96
C GLY A 225 -17.41 -13.33 13.99
N ALA A 226 -17.40 -12.30 13.14
CA ALA A 226 -16.30 -12.02 12.22
C ALA A 226 -15.26 -11.14 12.93
N ASP A 227 -13.98 -11.24 12.57
CA ASP A 227 -12.97 -10.28 13.02
C ASP A 227 -13.36 -8.88 12.50
N PRO A 228 -13.74 -7.95 13.40
CA PRO A 228 -14.21 -6.63 13.02
C PRO A 228 -13.17 -5.84 12.24
N LEU A 229 -11.91 -6.01 12.62
CA LEU A 229 -10.81 -5.26 12.05
C LEU A 229 -10.43 -5.83 10.68
N ALA A 230 -10.49 -7.15 10.51
CA ALA A 230 -10.26 -7.75 9.20
C ALA A 230 -11.35 -7.38 8.19
N ALA A 231 -12.62 -7.37 8.62
CA ALA A 231 -13.77 -7.07 7.77
C ALA A 231 -13.76 -5.61 7.27
N ILE A 232 -13.43 -4.66 8.13
CA ILE A 232 -13.43 -3.23 7.78
C ILE A 232 -12.17 -2.86 7.02
N THR A 233 -11.02 -3.32 7.50
CA THR A 233 -9.73 -2.81 7.01
C THR A 233 -9.19 -3.61 5.82
N GLY A 234 -9.99 -4.56 5.30
CA GLY A 234 -9.61 -5.41 4.16
C GLY A 234 -8.35 -6.21 4.43
N ARG A 235 -8.17 -6.71 5.67
CA ARG A 235 -7.00 -7.48 6.08
C ARG A 235 -7.08 -8.88 5.47
N ALA A 236 -6.92 -9.00 4.15
CA ALA A 236 -6.41 -10.24 3.60
C ALA A 236 -4.99 -10.39 4.16
N ALA A 237 -4.73 -11.43 4.95
CA ALA A 237 -3.43 -11.64 5.57
C ALA A 237 -2.36 -11.77 4.48
N VAL A 238 -1.69 -10.67 4.19
CA VAL A 238 -0.52 -10.63 3.32
C VAL A 238 0.64 -11.15 4.16
N MET A 239 0.89 -12.46 4.13
CA MET A 239 1.92 -13.07 4.97
C MET A 239 3.28 -13.04 4.26
N LEU A 240 4.31 -12.56 4.95
CA LEU A 240 5.70 -12.76 4.56
C LEU A 240 6.12 -14.19 4.86
N HIS A 241 6.83 -14.82 3.93
CA HIS A 241 7.31 -16.18 4.11
C HIS A 241 8.74 -16.23 4.64
N SER A 242 9.06 -17.31 5.36
CA SER A 242 10.44 -17.62 5.73
C SER A 242 11.02 -18.66 4.78
N CYS A 243 12.31 -18.55 4.49
CA CYS A 243 12.98 -19.51 3.62
C CYS A 243 13.08 -20.86 4.34
N ALA A 244 12.57 -21.92 3.73
CA ALA A 244 12.55 -23.26 4.34
C ALA A 244 13.95 -23.80 4.69
N TYR A 245 15.01 -23.32 4.01
CA TYR A 245 16.38 -23.73 4.30
C TYR A 245 17.07 -22.84 5.33
N CYS A 246 17.21 -21.54 5.04
CA CYS A 246 18.04 -20.63 5.84
C CYS A 246 17.26 -19.78 6.84
N GLN A 247 15.94 -19.94 6.91
CA GLN A 247 15.04 -19.19 7.80
C GLN A 247 15.07 -17.66 7.64
N ARG A 248 15.75 -17.13 6.61
CA ARG A 248 15.65 -15.72 6.25
C ARG A 248 14.19 -15.39 5.95
N GLN A 249 13.69 -14.28 6.49
CA GLN A 249 12.35 -13.76 6.22
C GLN A 249 12.32 -12.98 4.89
N GLU A 250 11.23 -13.09 4.13
CA GLU A 250 10.99 -12.24 2.94
C GLU A 250 11.07 -10.76 3.33
N GLY A 251 11.73 -9.94 2.51
CA GLY A 251 11.72 -8.48 2.67
C GLY A 251 10.49 -7.85 2.03
N ALA A 252 9.98 -8.47 0.96
CA ALA A 252 8.75 -8.09 0.28
C ALA A 252 7.91 -9.33 -0.07
N VAL A 253 6.59 -9.19 -0.19
CA VAL A 253 5.76 -10.39 -0.47
C VAL A 253 5.97 -10.92 -1.86
N ARG A 254 6.04 -12.26 -1.93
CA ARG A 254 6.34 -13.03 -3.14
C ARG A 254 7.74 -12.76 -3.68
N GLU A 255 8.63 -12.22 -2.86
CA GLU A 255 10.05 -12.15 -3.18
C GLU A 255 10.65 -13.56 -3.27
N PHE A 256 10.25 -14.46 -2.37
CA PHE A 256 10.76 -15.83 -2.40
C PHE A 256 10.04 -16.67 -3.44
N LYS A 257 10.81 -17.59 -4.03
CA LYS A 257 10.30 -18.53 -5.01
C LYS A 257 9.59 -19.66 -4.30
N GLN A 258 8.36 -19.94 -4.74
CA GLN A 258 7.64 -21.12 -4.33
C GLN A 258 8.21 -22.36 -5.00
N CYS A 259 8.19 -23.50 -4.31
CA CYS A 259 8.44 -24.79 -4.95
C CYS A 259 7.45 -24.96 -6.12
N ALA A 260 7.97 -25.11 -7.34
CA ALA A 260 7.14 -25.22 -8.55
C ALA A 260 6.13 -26.38 -8.49
N THR A 261 6.45 -27.42 -7.71
CA THR A 261 5.62 -28.62 -7.58
C THR A 261 4.55 -28.49 -6.51
N CYS A 262 4.91 -28.17 -5.26
CA CYS A 262 3.96 -28.20 -4.14
C CYS A 262 3.37 -26.83 -3.82
N ARG A 263 4.03 -25.75 -4.24
CA ARG A 263 3.68 -24.34 -3.97
C ARG A 263 3.50 -23.96 -2.49
N SER A 264 3.82 -24.88 -1.56
CA SER A 264 3.61 -24.72 -0.12
C SER A 264 4.86 -24.32 0.66
N VAL A 265 6.05 -24.40 0.06
CA VAL A 265 7.30 -23.97 0.67
C VAL A 265 7.99 -22.92 -0.19
N HIS A 266 8.71 -22.02 0.47
CA HIS A 266 9.29 -20.83 -0.13
C HIS A 266 10.79 -20.78 0.10
N TYR A 267 11.52 -20.29 -0.90
CA TYR A 267 12.97 -20.20 -0.87
C TYR A 267 13.44 -18.85 -1.38
N CYS A 268 14.37 -18.22 -0.65
CA CYS A 268 15.00 -16.96 -1.09
C CYS A 268 15.79 -17.11 -2.40
N GLY A 269 16.09 -18.35 -2.82
CA GLY A 269 16.73 -18.62 -4.10
C GLY A 269 16.85 -20.11 -4.41
N ARG A 270 17.31 -20.40 -5.63
CA ARG A 270 17.49 -21.76 -6.14
C ARG A 270 18.49 -22.57 -5.30
N GLU A 271 19.50 -21.91 -4.74
CA GLU A 271 20.52 -22.57 -3.92
C GLU A 271 19.95 -23.09 -2.59
N CYS A 272 19.11 -22.30 -1.91
CA CYS A 272 18.40 -22.76 -0.72
C CYS A 272 17.44 -23.90 -1.03
N GLN A 273 16.72 -23.84 -2.16
CA GLN A 273 15.85 -24.93 -2.62
C GLN A 273 16.62 -26.24 -2.85
N LYS A 274 17.78 -26.18 -3.53
CA LYS A 274 18.61 -27.36 -3.79
C LYS A 274 19.14 -27.99 -2.50
N ARG A 275 19.57 -27.16 -1.53
CA ARG A 275 20.11 -27.65 -0.26
C ARG A 275 19.02 -28.31 0.60
N ASP A 276 17.83 -27.73 0.63
CA ASP A 276 16.69 -28.31 1.36
C ASP A 276 16.06 -29.52 0.66
N TRP A 277 16.27 -29.69 -0.66
CA TRP A 277 15.59 -30.71 -1.47
C TRP A 277 15.61 -32.11 -0.87
N LYS A 278 16.73 -32.53 -0.26
CA LYS A 278 16.87 -33.85 0.37
C LYS A 278 15.94 -34.03 1.57
N ALA A 279 15.72 -32.99 2.37
CA ALA A 279 14.80 -33.00 3.50
C ALA A 279 13.36 -32.78 3.01
N HIS A 280 13.12 -31.72 2.25
CA HIS A 280 11.80 -31.36 1.70
C HIS A 280 11.09 -32.53 1.00
N LYS A 281 11.82 -33.30 0.16
CA LYS A 281 11.22 -34.43 -0.57
C LYS A 281 10.84 -35.61 0.34
N LYS A 282 11.52 -35.79 1.48
CA LYS A 282 11.26 -36.89 2.42
C LYS A 282 10.00 -36.65 3.25
N VAL A 283 9.70 -35.40 3.57
CA VAL A 283 8.51 -35.02 4.36
C VAL A 283 7.21 -35.24 3.56
N GLY A 284 7.28 -35.61 2.27
CA GLY A 284 6.13 -36.04 1.48
C GLY A 284 5.14 -34.92 1.09
N ILE A 285 5.36 -33.70 1.55
CA ILE A 285 4.54 -32.52 1.22
C ILE A 285 4.63 -32.19 -0.28
N CYS A 286 5.72 -32.59 -0.94
CA CYS A 286 5.89 -32.45 -2.37
C CYS A 286 5.13 -33.56 -3.13
N ARG A 287 3.87 -33.28 -3.53
CA ARG A 287 2.89 -34.23 -4.10
C ARG A 287 3.36 -35.13 -5.25
N HIS A 288 4.47 -34.84 -5.93
CA HIS A 288 5.03 -35.75 -6.94
C HIS A 288 5.79 -36.95 -6.35
N VAL A 289 6.27 -36.88 -5.10
CA VAL A 289 7.02 -37.98 -4.49
C VAL A 289 6.10 -39.08 -3.99
N TRP A 290 4.88 -38.73 -3.52
CA TRP A 290 3.90 -39.68 -3.01
C TRP A 290 3.42 -40.71 -4.05
N HIS A 291 3.26 -40.30 -5.32
CA HIS A 291 2.85 -41.22 -6.39
C HIS A 291 3.95 -42.22 -6.81
N GLN A 292 5.23 -41.89 -6.61
CA GLN A 292 6.34 -42.81 -6.92
C GLN A 292 6.68 -43.77 -5.77
N SER A 293 6.38 -43.39 -4.52
CA SER A 293 6.59 -44.27 -3.37
C SER A 293 5.49 -45.32 -3.19
N ILE A 294 4.22 -45.03 -3.52
CA ILE A 294 3.12 -46.01 -3.46
C ILE A 294 3.21 -47.06 -4.59
N SER A 295 3.68 -46.66 -5.77
CA SER A 295 3.82 -47.57 -6.92
C SER A 295 4.96 -48.58 -6.74
N ARG A 296 5.93 -48.32 -5.85
CA ARG A 296 7.00 -49.28 -5.52
C ARG A 296 6.63 -50.25 -4.40
N THR A 297 5.72 -49.90 -3.49
CA THR A 297 5.26 -50.83 -2.43
C THR A 297 4.20 -51.82 -2.88
N ARG A 298 3.49 -51.58 -3.99
CA ARG A 298 2.55 -52.56 -4.57
C ARG A 298 3.21 -53.66 -5.42
N ALA A 299 4.51 -53.56 -5.70
CA ALA A 299 5.25 -54.54 -6.50
C ALA A 299 6.04 -55.57 -5.66
N ALA A 300 5.86 -55.58 -4.33
CA ALA A 300 6.60 -56.44 -3.40
C ALA A 300 5.70 -57.22 -2.43
N MET A 301 4.56 -57.75 -2.92
CA MET A 301 3.87 -58.86 -2.25
C MET A 301 4.08 -60.14 -3.08
N PRO A 302 4.75 -61.17 -2.53
CA PRO A 302 4.82 -62.49 -3.17
C PRO A 302 3.45 -63.19 -3.07
N SER A 303 3.16 -64.04 -4.06
CA SER A 303 2.02 -64.96 -4.08
C SER A 303 2.15 -66.03 -3.01
#